data_AF-A0AAW2LEN2-F1
#
_entry.id   AF-A0AAW2LEN2-F1
#
_cell.length_a   1.000
_cell.length_b   1.000
_cell.length_c   1.000
_cell.angle_alpha   90.00
_cell.angle_beta   90.00
_cell.angle_gamma   90.00
#
_symmetry.space_group_name_H-M   'P 1'
#
loop_
_entity.id
_entity.type
_entity.pdbx_description
1 polymer ?
#
loop_
_entity_poly.entity_id
_entity_poly.type
_entity_poly.pdbx_seq_one_letter_code
_entity_poly.pdbx_strand_id
1 'polypeptide(L)'
;MTWLLNSMEESVSANVMFLNTAKAMWDALHDMYSHEKNISRVFELYERLFSLKQDGRAVSDYFALLKGTSDEILLYHPLSCDAQTRKAQWEDFLVAKFLSGLDTV
;
A
#
# COMPACT_ATOMS: atom_id res chain seq x y z
N MET A 1 -7.19 20.93 18.64
CA MET A 1 -6.71 19.53 18.82
C MET A 1 -7.79 18.66 19.46
N THR A 2 -8.46 19.11 20.53
CA THR A 2 -9.53 18.35 21.22
C THR A 2 -10.63 17.84 20.28
N TRP A 3 -11.07 18.65 19.32
CA TRP A 3 -12.09 18.21 18.36
C TRP A 3 -11.60 17.08 17.43
N LEU A 4 -10.33 17.13 17.04
CA LEU A 4 -9.71 16.09 16.21
C LEU A 4 -9.64 14.76 16.97
N LEU A 5 -9.11 14.78 18.20
CA LEU A 5 -8.99 13.60 19.06
C LEU A 5 -10.35 12.97 19.39
N ASN A 6 -11.35 13.80 19.68
CA ASN A 6 -12.70 13.35 20.01
C ASN A 6 -13.51 12.86 18.79
N SER A 7 -13.04 13.13 17.57
CA SER A 7 -13.67 12.65 16.33
C SER A 7 -13.14 11.29 15.85
N MET A 8 -12.09 10.77 16.49
CA MET A 8 -11.46 9.50 16.16
C MET A 8 -11.89 8.40 17.12
N GLU A 9 -11.79 7.15 16.67
CA GLU A 9 -11.85 6.01 17.57
C GLU A 9 -10.70 6.07 18.60
N GLU A 10 -10.94 5.60 19.82
CA GLU A 10 -9.96 5.64 20.92
C GLU A 10 -8.64 4.94 20.56
N SER A 11 -8.73 3.84 19.81
CA SER A 11 -7.58 3.09 19.28
C SER A 11 -6.70 3.92 18.33
N VAL A 12 -7.29 4.85 17.57
CA VAL A 12 -6.61 5.72 16.61
C VAL A 12 -6.10 6.98 17.30
N SER A 13 -6.90 7.60 18.18
CA SER A 13 -6.51 8.82 18.88
C SER A 13 -5.37 8.60 19.87
N ALA A 14 -5.30 7.42 20.51
CA ALA A 14 -4.21 7.03 21.39
C ALA A 14 -2.82 7.12 20.72
N ASN A 15 -2.73 6.87 19.42
CA ASN A 15 -1.47 6.92 18.67
C ASN A 15 -0.94 8.34 18.45
N VAL A 16 -1.80 9.36 18.54
CA VAL A 16 -1.44 10.75 18.23
C VAL A 16 -1.73 11.74 19.36
N MET A 17 -2.30 11.29 20.48
CA MET A 17 -2.72 12.16 21.59
C MET A 17 -1.58 12.93 22.27
N PHE A 18 -0.34 12.44 22.16
CA PHE A 18 0.85 13.09 22.73
C PHE A 18 1.51 14.10 21.78
N LEU A 19 1.01 14.27 20.56
CA LEU A 19 1.58 15.20 19.60
C LEU A 19 1.09 16.63 19.88
N ASN A 20 2.01 17.58 19.85
CA ASN A 20 1.75 18.95 20.33
C ASN A 20 1.09 19.86 19.28
N THR A 21 0.92 19.39 18.04
CA THR A 21 0.31 20.18 16.97
C THR A 21 -0.65 19.35 16.14
N ALA A 22 -1.75 19.97 15.69
CA ALA A 22 -2.71 19.31 14.81
C ALA A 22 -2.07 18.85 13.49
N LYS A 23 -1.06 19.59 13.00
CA LYS A 23 -0.26 19.19 11.83
C LYS A 23 0.49 17.90 12.11
N ALA A 24 1.23 17.81 13.22
CA ALA A 24 1.95 16.58 13.57
C ALA A 24 1.01 15.38 13.75
N MET A 25 -0.17 15.59 14.35
CA MET A 25 -1.20 14.55 14.42
C MET A 25 -1.64 14.08 13.03
N TRP A 26 -1.91 15.03 12.12
CA TRP A 26 -2.33 14.70 10.77
C TRP A 26 -1.23 13.99 9.97
N ASP A 27 0.01 14.47 10.06
CA ASP A 27 1.17 13.87 9.40
C ASP A 27 1.41 12.43 9.93
N ALA A 28 1.30 12.21 11.24
CA ALA A 28 1.42 10.87 11.83
C ALA A 28 0.30 9.92 11.40
N LEU A 29 -0.96 10.40 11.37
CA LEU A 29 -2.08 9.61 10.87
C LEU A 29 -1.93 9.30 9.39
N HIS A 30 -1.45 10.27 8.62
CA HIS A 30 -1.12 10.08 7.22
C HIS A 30 -0.02 9.03 7.08
N ASP A 31 1.06 9.06 7.84
CA ASP A 31 2.11 8.05 7.72
C ASP A 31 1.63 6.64 8.15
N MET A 32 0.78 6.55 9.17
CA MET A 32 0.26 5.27 9.68
C MET A 32 -0.83 4.65 8.79
N TYR A 33 -1.68 5.49 8.18
CA TYR A 33 -2.90 5.04 7.52
C TYR A 33 -3.02 5.50 6.06
N SER A 34 -2.13 6.38 5.57
CA SER A 34 -2.12 6.70 4.14
C SER A 34 -1.73 5.45 3.38
N HIS A 35 -2.64 5.00 2.54
CA HIS A 35 -2.35 3.95 1.59
C HIS A 35 -1.49 4.45 0.40
N GLU A 36 -1.00 5.71 0.43
CA GLU A 36 -0.23 6.34 -0.65
C GLU A 36 1.06 5.58 -1.01
N LYS A 37 1.59 4.76 -0.10
CA LYS A 37 2.78 3.92 -0.32
C LYS A 37 2.65 2.54 0.31
N ASN A 38 1.49 1.91 0.18
CA ASN A 38 1.29 0.57 0.72
C ASN A 38 2.06 -0.49 -0.12
N ILE A 39 3.37 -0.55 0.06
CA ILE A 39 4.29 -1.44 -0.68
C ILE A 39 3.94 -2.90 -0.41
N SER A 40 3.51 -3.24 0.81
CA SER A 40 3.00 -4.58 1.13
C SER A 40 1.80 -4.95 0.25
N ARG A 41 0.85 -4.02 0.07
CA ARG A 41 -0.29 -4.22 -0.83
C ARG A 41 0.16 -4.37 -2.29
N VAL A 42 1.08 -3.52 -2.74
CA VAL A 42 1.65 -3.61 -4.09
C VAL A 42 2.29 -4.98 -4.32
N PHE A 43 3.04 -5.47 -3.33
CA PHE A 43 3.69 -6.78 -3.38
C PHE A 43 2.67 -7.93 -3.49
N GLU A 44 1.64 -7.95 -2.63
CA GLU A 44 0.54 -8.92 -2.73
C GLU A 44 -0.14 -8.90 -4.11
N LEU A 45 -0.35 -7.71 -4.67
CA LEU A 45 -0.95 -7.55 -6.00
C LEU A 45 -0.05 -8.08 -7.11
N TYR A 46 1.26 -7.90 -7.01
CA TYR A 46 2.20 -8.52 -7.94
C TYR A 46 2.19 -10.04 -7.83
N GLU A 47 2.19 -10.61 -6.62
CA GLU A 47 2.09 -12.06 -6.44
C GLU A 47 0.78 -12.60 -7.04
N ARG A 48 -0.34 -11.90 -6.80
CA ARG A 48 -1.61 -12.21 -7.43
C ARG A 48 -1.52 -12.14 -8.96
N LEU A 49 -0.95 -11.08 -9.50
CA LEU A 49 -0.77 -10.89 -10.95
C LEU A 49 0.04 -12.02 -11.59
N PHE A 50 1.15 -12.43 -10.95
CA PHE A 50 2.00 -13.51 -11.46
C PHE A 50 1.40 -14.91 -11.25
N SER A 51 0.56 -15.07 -10.22
CA SER A 51 -0.16 -16.32 -9.97
C SER A 51 -1.38 -16.51 -10.88
N LEU A 52 -1.92 -15.43 -11.46
CA LEU A 52 -3.11 -15.46 -12.31
C LEU A 52 -2.89 -16.32 -13.55
N LYS A 53 -3.80 -17.28 -13.73
CA LYS A 53 -3.88 -18.17 -14.90
C LYS A 53 -5.33 -18.26 -15.36
N GLN A 54 -5.52 -18.63 -16.63
CA GLN A 54 -6.86 -18.78 -17.18
C GLN A 54 -7.68 -19.86 -16.44
N ASP A 55 -7.05 -20.97 -16.04
CA ASP A 55 -7.61 -22.02 -15.19
C ASP A 55 -9.05 -22.46 -15.57
N GLY A 56 -9.31 -22.65 -16.86
CA GLY A 56 -10.62 -23.10 -17.36
C GLY A 56 -11.71 -22.01 -17.38
N ARG A 57 -11.41 -20.77 -16.98
CA ARG A 57 -12.32 -19.62 -17.10
C ARG A 57 -12.43 -19.16 -18.56
N ALA A 58 -13.49 -18.41 -18.86
CA ALA A 58 -13.60 -17.70 -20.13
C ALA A 58 -12.45 -16.68 -20.25
N VAL A 59 -11.96 -16.48 -21.48
CA VAL A 59 -10.86 -15.54 -21.77
C VAL A 59 -11.21 -14.11 -21.34
N SER A 60 -12.48 -13.72 -21.50
CA SER A 60 -13.01 -12.43 -21.06
C SER A 60 -12.83 -12.21 -19.56
N ASP A 61 -13.12 -13.25 -18.76
CA ASP A 61 -13.13 -13.17 -17.30
C ASP A 61 -11.69 -13.14 -16.78
N TYR A 62 -10.82 -13.96 -17.38
CA TYR A 62 -9.39 -13.91 -17.11
C TYR A 62 -8.79 -12.54 -17.42
N PHE A 63 -9.11 -11.98 -18.60
CA PHE A 63 -8.61 -10.66 -18.99
C PHE A 63 -9.13 -9.56 -18.07
N ALA A 64 -10.40 -9.62 -17.65
CA ALA A 64 -10.97 -8.66 -16.71
C ALA A 64 -10.24 -8.69 -15.35
N LEU A 65 -9.92 -9.88 -14.83
CA LEU A 65 -9.15 -10.04 -13.60
C LEU A 65 -7.71 -9.52 -13.74
N LEU A 66 -7.05 -9.84 -14.85
CA LEU A 66 -5.71 -9.37 -15.15
C LEU A 66 -5.67 -7.84 -15.22
N LYS A 67 -6.60 -7.24 -15.98
CA LYS A 67 -6.71 -5.79 -16.11
C LYS A 67 -7.00 -5.12 -14.77
N GLY A 68 -7.99 -5.62 -14.02
CA GLY A 68 -8.32 -5.05 -12.70
C GLY A 68 -7.14 -5.09 -11.73
N THR A 69 -6.39 -6.20 -11.71
CA THR A 69 -5.19 -6.32 -10.87
C THR A 69 -4.10 -5.35 -11.32
N SER A 70 -3.90 -5.20 -12.63
CA SER A 70 -2.94 -4.22 -13.17
C SER A 70 -3.34 -2.77 -12.85
N ASP A 71 -4.61 -2.42 -12.97
CA ASP A 71 -5.12 -1.08 -12.66
C ASP A 71 -4.98 -0.76 -11.16
N GLU A 72 -5.19 -1.74 -10.28
CA GLU A 72 -4.98 -1.59 -8.83
C GLU A 72 -3.50 -1.40 -8.48
N ILE A 73 -2.58 -2.11 -9.16
CA ILE A 73 -1.13 -1.87 -8.99
C ILE A 73 -0.77 -0.43 -9.35
N LEU A 74 -1.31 0.09 -10.45
CA LEU A 74 -1.03 1.45 -10.92
C LEU A 74 -1.57 2.54 -9.98
N LEU A 75 -2.58 2.22 -9.15
CA LEU A 75 -3.11 3.14 -8.13
C LEU A 75 -2.08 3.38 -7.02
N TYR A 76 -1.43 2.33 -6.54
CA TYR A 76 -0.48 2.39 -5.42
C TYR A 76 0.97 2.58 -5.87
N HIS A 77 1.28 2.15 -7.09
CA HIS A 77 2.61 2.25 -7.67
C HIS A 77 2.51 2.90 -9.07
N PRO A 78 2.24 4.21 -9.12
CA PRO A 78 2.04 4.91 -10.37
C PRO A 78 3.33 4.95 -11.19
N LEU A 79 3.16 4.90 -12.52
CA LEU A 79 4.26 5.07 -13.46
C LEU A 79 4.79 6.51 -13.35
N SER A 80 5.91 6.67 -12.64
CA SER A 80 6.59 7.95 -12.53
C SER A 80 7.62 8.12 -13.66
N CYS A 81 7.64 9.29 -14.29
CA CYS A 81 8.70 9.68 -15.22
C CYS A 81 10.00 10.07 -14.49
N ASP A 82 9.93 10.33 -13.18
CA ASP A 82 11.11 10.66 -12.37
C ASP A 82 11.92 9.41 -12.02
N ALA A 83 13.22 9.46 -12.33
CA ALA A 83 14.13 8.33 -12.12
C ALA A 83 14.37 8.06 -10.63
N GLN A 84 14.38 9.09 -9.78
CA GLN A 84 14.60 8.91 -8.34
C GLN A 84 13.40 8.20 -7.70
N THR A 85 12.19 8.61 -8.07
CA THR A 85 10.94 7.98 -7.63
C THR A 85 10.89 6.52 -8.02
N ARG A 86 11.20 6.18 -9.28
CA ARG A 86 11.24 4.77 -9.73
C ARG A 86 12.29 3.95 -8.97
N LYS A 87 13.46 4.55 -8.70
CA LYS A 87 14.53 3.88 -7.94
C LYS A 87 14.07 3.58 -6.50
N ALA A 88 13.48 4.56 -5.82
CA ALA A 88 12.97 4.38 -4.46
C ALA A 88 11.89 3.29 -4.42
N GLN A 89 10.92 3.35 -5.35
CA GLN A 89 9.87 2.33 -5.43
C GLN A 89 10.43 0.92 -5.69
N TRP A 90 11.50 0.80 -6.48
CA TRP A 90 12.18 -0.47 -6.71
C TRP A 90 12.90 -0.99 -5.46
N GLU A 91 13.59 -0.12 -4.73
CA GLU A 91 14.25 -0.46 -3.46
C GLU A 91 13.22 -0.94 -2.43
N ASP A 92 12.10 -0.23 -2.30
CA ASP A 92 10.97 -0.60 -1.46
C ASP A 92 10.39 -1.98 -1.83
N PHE A 93 10.19 -2.23 -3.13
CA PHE A 93 9.73 -3.53 -3.62
C PHE A 93 10.71 -4.66 -3.29
N LEU A 94 12.02 -4.43 -3.43
CA LEU A 94 13.04 -5.41 -3.07
C LEU A 94 13.02 -5.74 -1.57
N VAL A 95 12.85 -4.73 -0.72
CA VAL A 95 12.71 -4.93 0.74
C VAL A 95 11.49 -5.78 1.04
N ALA A 96 10.33 -5.45 0.48
CA ALA A 96 9.12 -6.24 0.66
C ALA A 96 9.30 -7.69 0.19
N LYS A 97 9.93 -7.91 -0.96
CA LYS A 97 10.23 -9.26 -1.47
C LYS A 97 11.17 -10.05 -0.56
N PHE A 98 12.17 -9.37 0.00
CA PHE A 98 13.10 -9.99 0.94
C PHE A 98 12.36 -10.42 2.21
N LEU A 99 11.61 -9.49 2.81
CA LEU A 99 10.86 -9.74 4.04
C LEU A 99 9.79 -10.82 3.88
N SER A 100 9.14 -10.91 2.71
CA SER A 100 8.14 -11.95 2.43
C SER A 100 8.74 -13.36 2.31
N GLY A 101 10.05 -13.47 2.08
CA GLY A 101 10.76 -14.74 1.90
C GLY A 101 11.48 -15.23 3.15
N LEU A 102 11.37 -14.51 4.28
CA LEU A 102 11.95 -14.93 5.54
C LEU A 102 11.15 -16.09 6.14
N ASP A 103 11.85 -17.07 6.70
CA ASP A 103 11.22 -18.14 7.47
C ASP A 103 10.51 -17.55 8.70
N THR A 104 9.32 -18.07 9.01
CA THR A 104 8.64 -17.74 10.26
C THR A 104 9.34 -18.48 11.40
N VAL A 105 10.01 -17.72 12.28
CA VAL A 105 10.70 -18.22 13.48
C VAL A 105 9.70 -18.69 14.52
#